data_AF-E0VU30-F1
#
_entry.id   AF-E0VU30-F1
#
_cell.length_a   1.000
_cell.length_b   1.000
_cell.length_c   1.000
_cell.angle_alpha   90.00
_cell.angle_beta   90.00
_cell.angle_gamma   90.00
#
_symmetry.space_group_name_H-M   'P 1'
#
loop_
_entity.id
_entity.type
_entity.pdbx_description
1 polymer ?
#
loop_
_entity_poly.entity_id
_entity_poly.type
_entity_poly.pdbx_seq_one_letter_code
_entity_poly.pdbx_strand_id
1 'polypeptide(L)'
;MERLVTTRGYIHVYTRSSGNCSNGNCDDSDDDEKCPPDSILDGDGTCRCEFRHCFQPICRAPAQSVLRKKSNSVPGDCCDVYECVSHDKNCSDVICPEEVETCPEDSYRLPAYKSPEDCCLKPQSCQCLPRECKQRICPEGQHSRIVRPGNGKPGTCCPLYDCITDKDVNLTTARLLDFGKIIDLSLAFPLPLLPPID
;
A
#
# COMPACT_ATOMS: atom_id res chain seq x y z
N MET A 1 -43.42 18.40 -8.90
CA MET A 1 -42.23 19.19 -9.27
C MET A 1 -41.30 19.21 -8.08
N GLU A 2 -40.22 18.44 -8.16
CA GLU A 2 -39.20 18.33 -7.11
C GLU A 2 -38.36 19.61 -7.14
N ARG A 3 -38.23 20.27 -5.99
CA ARG A 3 -37.32 21.41 -5.82
C ARG A 3 -36.18 20.95 -4.94
N LEU A 4 -35.04 20.64 -5.57
CA LEU A 4 -33.79 20.42 -4.86
C LEU A 4 -33.25 21.79 -4.42
N VAL A 5 -33.26 22.06 -3.12
CA VAL A 5 -32.52 23.17 -2.54
C VAL A 5 -31.27 22.60 -1.90
N THR A 6 -30.12 22.91 -2.47
CA THR A 6 -28.81 22.51 -1.95
C THR A 6 -28.25 23.62 -1.09
N THR A 7 -28.14 23.37 0.21
CA THR A 7 -27.29 24.16 1.11
C THR A 7 -26.42 23.21 1.92
N ARG A 8 -25.09 23.35 1.76
CA ARG A 8 -24.04 22.66 2.54
C ARG A 8 -24.10 21.12 2.54
N GLY A 9 -24.19 20.50 1.36
CA GLY A 9 -23.80 19.09 1.18
C GLY A 9 -24.71 18.03 1.81
N TYR A 10 -25.79 18.40 2.48
CA TYR A 10 -26.83 17.49 2.94
C TYR A 10 -28.02 17.55 1.97
N ILE A 11 -28.35 16.43 1.34
CA ILE A 11 -29.56 16.29 0.54
C ILE A 11 -30.70 16.02 1.54
N HIS A 12 -31.49 17.04 1.85
CA HIS A 12 -32.78 16.84 2.47
C HIS A 12 -33.78 16.46 1.38
N VAL A 13 -34.13 15.17 1.31
CA VAL A 13 -35.21 14.69 0.44
C VAL A 13 -36.53 14.99 1.15
N TYR A 14 -37.11 16.14 0.87
CA TYR A 14 -38.49 16.41 1.27
C TYR A 14 -39.42 15.74 0.27
N THR A 15 -39.93 14.55 0.62
CA THR A 15 -41.10 13.99 -0.06
C THR A 15 -42.29 14.85 0.31
N ARG A 16 -42.61 15.83 -0.54
CA ARG A 16 -43.90 16.50 -0.47
C ARG A 16 -44.96 15.44 -0.77
N SER A 17 -45.61 14.94 0.29
CA SER A 17 -46.80 14.11 0.16
C SER A 17 -47.75 14.83 -0.79
N SER A 18 -47.99 14.24 -1.96
CA SER A 18 -48.96 14.78 -2.91
C SER A 18 -50.36 14.47 -2.39
N GLY A 19 -50.83 15.29 -1.44
CA GLY A 19 -52.22 15.30 -1.03
C GLY A 19 -53.07 15.89 -2.14
N ASN A 20 -53.90 15.05 -2.76
CA ASN A 20 -54.84 15.46 -3.80
C ASN A 20 -56.01 16.23 -3.13
N CYS A 21 -55.90 17.56 -3.05
CA CYS A 21 -56.92 18.40 -2.41
C CYS A 21 -58.06 18.72 -3.40
N SER A 22 -59.12 17.91 -3.34
CA SER A 22 -60.40 18.22 -3.98
C SER A 22 -61.37 18.73 -2.90
N ASN A 23 -61.83 19.97 -3.02
CA ASN A 23 -62.76 20.71 -2.12
C ASN A 23 -62.17 21.39 -0.88
N GLY A 24 -61.19 22.27 -1.06
CA GLY A 24 -61.19 23.58 -0.40
C GLY A 24 -61.08 23.65 1.14
N ASN A 25 -60.78 22.56 1.83
CA ASN A 25 -60.41 22.59 3.24
C ASN A 25 -59.14 21.76 3.43
N CYS A 26 -57.99 22.37 3.11
CA CYS A 26 -56.73 21.94 3.71
C CYS A 26 -56.69 22.58 5.09
N ASP A 27 -57.28 21.89 6.07
CA ASP A 27 -56.81 22.05 7.44
C ASP A 27 -55.34 21.60 7.41
N ASP A 28 -54.44 22.57 7.20
CA ASP A 28 -53.03 22.47 7.58
C ASP A 28 -53.03 22.32 9.10
N SER A 29 -53.35 21.10 9.55
CA SER A 29 -52.84 20.59 10.80
C SER A 29 -51.36 20.47 10.54
N ASP A 30 -50.63 21.54 10.83
CA ASP A 30 -49.21 21.48 11.16
C ASP A 30 -49.10 20.42 12.27
N ASP A 31 -48.99 19.16 11.86
CA ASP A 31 -48.56 18.05 12.71
C ASP A 31 -47.07 18.31 12.95
N ASP A 32 -46.83 19.32 13.80
CA ASP A 32 -45.57 19.57 14.46
C ASP A 32 -45.04 18.23 14.96
N GLU A 33 -43.89 17.82 14.42
CA GLU A 33 -43.06 16.77 15.02
C GLU A 33 -42.86 17.12 16.50
N LYS A 34 -43.65 16.49 17.38
CA LYS A 34 -43.71 16.81 18.81
C LYS A 34 -42.37 16.65 19.53
N CYS A 35 -41.43 15.90 18.95
CA CYS A 35 -40.10 15.72 19.49
C CYS A 35 -39.02 15.91 18.42
N PRO A 36 -37.82 16.36 18.82
CA PRO A 36 -36.67 16.42 17.93
C PRO A 36 -36.33 15.03 17.31
N PRO A 37 -35.66 14.97 16.15
CA PRO A 37 -35.41 13.71 15.42
C PRO A 37 -34.65 12.63 16.21
N ASP A 38 -33.84 13.04 17.19
CA ASP A 38 -33.04 12.16 18.05
C ASP A 38 -33.81 11.67 19.29
N SER A 39 -35.10 11.99 19.37
CA SER A 39 -35.94 11.81 20.54
C SER A 39 -37.27 11.18 20.17
N ILE A 40 -37.88 10.49 21.14
CA ILE A 40 -39.21 9.90 21.01
C ILE A 40 -40.14 10.47 22.09
N LEU A 41 -41.41 10.60 21.75
CA LEU A 41 -42.45 11.03 22.69
C LEU A 41 -42.75 9.90 23.68
N ASP A 42 -42.69 10.21 24.97
CA ASP A 42 -43.04 9.29 26.04
C ASP A 42 -44.53 9.40 26.41
N GLY A 43 -45.04 8.43 27.18
CA GLY A 43 -46.47 8.33 27.49
C GLY A 43 -47.06 9.49 28.30
N ASP A 44 -46.20 10.31 28.92
CA ASP A 44 -46.55 11.52 29.66
C ASP A 44 -46.53 12.80 28.81
N GLY A 45 -46.22 12.68 27.51
CA GLY A 45 -46.08 13.80 26.58
C GLY A 45 -44.71 14.49 26.64
N THR A 46 -43.74 13.96 27.39
CA THR A 46 -42.36 14.47 27.39
C THR A 46 -41.53 13.79 26.29
N CYS A 47 -40.54 14.50 25.75
CA CYS A 47 -39.59 13.90 24.82
C CYS A 47 -38.43 13.27 25.60
N ARG A 48 -38.02 12.07 25.21
CA ARG A 48 -36.84 11.39 25.75
C ARG A 48 -35.89 10.99 24.62
N CYS A 49 -34.60 10.95 24.94
CA CYS A 49 -33.58 10.55 23.98
C CYS A 49 -33.76 9.13 23.47
N GLU A 50 -33.65 8.95 22.15
CA GLU A 50 -33.61 7.64 21.50
C GLU A 50 -32.26 7.49 20.79
N PHE A 51 -31.30 6.91 21.51
CA PHE A 51 -29.93 6.76 21.01
C PHE A 51 -29.82 5.88 19.76
N ARG A 52 -30.85 5.07 19.44
CA ARG A 52 -30.90 4.31 18.19
C ARG A 52 -31.03 5.20 16.96
N HIS A 53 -31.47 6.45 17.12
CA HIS A 53 -31.50 7.45 16.06
C HIS A 53 -30.15 8.17 15.88
N CYS A 54 -29.17 7.89 16.74
CA CYS A 54 -27.84 8.48 16.58
C CYS A 54 -27.10 7.85 15.40
N PHE A 55 -26.76 8.69 14.43
CA PHE A 55 -25.98 8.30 13.27
C PHE A 55 -24.52 8.67 13.44
N GLN A 56 -23.62 7.72 13.14
CA GLN A 56 -22.19 8.01 12.99
C GLN A 56 -21.85 8.17 11.50
N PRO A 57 -21.15 9.24 11.12
CA PRO A 57 -20.78 9.46 9.72
C PRO A 57 -19.79 8.41 9.25
N ILE A 58 -20.03 7.86 8.06
CA ILE A 58 -19.09 7.00 7.37
C ILE A 58 -18.10 7.89 6.61
N CYS A 59 -16.86 7.98 7.08
CA CYS A 59 -15.83 8.74 6.41
C CYS A 59 -15.20 7.94 5.26
N ARG A 60 -15.06 8.57 4.09
CA ARG A 60 -14.29 8.01 2.98
C ARG A 60 -12.81 8.22 3.25
N ALA A 61 -12.00 7.18 3.05
CA ALA A 61 -10.56 7.28 3.16
C ALA A 61 -10.02 8.40 2.25
N PRO A 62 -9.08 9.25 2.72
CA PRO A 62 -8.30 9.13 3.98
C PRO A 62 -8.91 9.84 5.20
N ALA A 63 -10.15 10.34 5.12
CA ALA A 63 -10.74 11.09 6.22
C ALA A 63 -11.09 10.19 7.43
N GLN A 64 -10.93 10.74 8.63
CA GLN A 64 -11.24 10.08 9.90
C GLN A 64 -12.36 10.81 10.63
N SER A 65 -13.19 10.07 11.37
CA SER A 65 -14.24 10.67 12.20
C SER A 65 -13.64 11.23 13.49
N VAL A 66 -13.90 12.50 13.75
CA VAL A 66 -13.42 13.20 14.95
C VAL A 66 -14.64 13.72 15.71
N LEU A 67 -14.66 13.50 17.03
CA LEU A 67 -15.71 14.03 17.91
C LEU A 67 -15.63 15.56 17.94
N ARG A 68 -16.70 16.23 17.50
CA ARG A 68 -16.83 17.69 17.56
C ARG A 68 -17.62 18.16 18.76
N LYS A 69 -18.67 17.43 19.10
CA LYS A 69 -19.53 17.76 20.23
C LYS A 69 -19.97 16.48 20.93
N LYS A 70 -19.82 16.48 22.25
CA LYS A 70 -20.33 15.41 23.11
C LYS A 70 -21.81 15.67 23.41
N SER A 71 -22.62 14.61 23.43
CA SER A 71 -24.02 14.70 23.81
C SER A 71 -24.20 15.15 25.25
N ASN A 72 -25.35 15.77 25.53
CA ASN A 72 -25.75 16.18 26.88
C ASN A 72 -26.97 15.37 27.40
N SER A 73 -27.44 14.40 26.61
CA SER A 73 -28.61 13.56 26.93
C SER A 73 -29.91 14.35 27.11
N VAL A 74 -30.02 15.52 26.47
CA VAL A 74 -31.24 16.32 26.40
C VAL A 74 -31.86 16.14 25.01
N PRO A 75 -33.20 16.01 24.90
CA PRO A 75 -33.87 15.96 23.60
C PRO A 75 -33.43 17.08 22.66
N GLY A 76 -33.01 16.72 21.45
CA GLY A 76 -32.39 17.62 20.46
C GLY A 76 -30.86 17.69 20.51
N ASP A 77 -30.22 17.07 21.51
CA ASP A 77 -28.77 16.94 21.66
C ASP A 77 -28.37 15.61 22.33
N CYS A 78 -29.14 14.55 22.02
CA CYS A 78 -28.96 13.20 22.54
C CYS A 78 -27.73 12.51 21.96
N CYS A 79 -27.28 12.93 20.78
CA CYS A 79 -26.23 12.26 20.02
C CYS A 79 -24.92 13.04 20.00
N ASP A 80 -23.81 12.31 20.09
CA ASP A 80 -22.49 12.87 19.80
C ASP A 80 -22.42 13.30 18.32
N VAL A 81 -21.83 14.46 18.06
CA VAL A 81 -21.62 14.98 16.71
C VAL A 81 -20.19 14.69 16.30
N TYR A 82 -20.04 13.89 15.26
CA TYR A 82 -18.76 13.56 14.63
C TYR A 82 -18.64 14.27 13.28
N GLU A 83 -17.43 14.70 12.93
CA GLU A 83 -17.11 15.26 11.63
C GLU A 83 -16.00 14.45 10.97
N CYS A 84 -16.09 14.24 9.65
CA CYS A 84 -15.01 13.64 8.88
C CYS A 84 -13.96 14.69 8.55
N VAL A 85 -12.75 14.53 9.06
CA VAL A 85 -11.62 15.44 8.81
C VAL A 85 -10.56 14.68 8.02
N SER A 86 -10.12 15.25 6.90
CA SER A 86 -8.93 14.76 6.19
C SER A 86 -7.68 15.33 6.87
N HIS A 87 -6.74 14.44 7.18
CA HIS A 87 -5.42 14.80 7.66
C HIS A 87 -4.41 14.95 6.51
N ASP A 88 -4.90 15.13 5.29
CA ASP A 88 -4.02 15.35 4.14
C ASP A 88 -3.25 16.65 4.36
N LYS A 89 -1.93 16.52 4.43
CA LYS A 89 -1.02 17.65 4.48
C LYS A 89 -1.21 18.49 3.21
N ASN A 90 -1.21 19.82 3.36
CA ASN A 90 -1.20 20.70 2.20
C ASN A 90 0.12 20.53 1.43
N CYS A 91 0.04 19.89 0.27
CA CYS A 91 1.18 19.61 -0.59
C CYS A 91 1.28 20.55 -1.80
N SER A 92 0.43 21.59 -1.87
CA SER A 92 0.34 22.49 -3.04
C SER A 92 1.63 23.24 -3.33
N ASP A 93 2.42 23.55 -2.30
CA ASP A 93 3.68 24.29 -2.44
C ASP A 93 4.93 23.39 -2.48
N VAL A 94 4.74 22.06 -2.48
CA VAL A 94 5.87 21.11 -2.47
C VAL A 94 6.25 20.72 -3.89
N ILE A 95 7.46 21.10 -4.30
CA ILE A 95 8.07 20.66 -5.56
C ILE A 95 8.81 19.34 -5.29
N CYS A 96 8.39 18.28 -5.97
CA CYS A 96 9.00 16.97 -5.84
C CYS A 96 10.23 16.82 -6.76
N PRO A 97 11.29 16.15 -6.30
CA PRO A 97 12.44 15.86 -7.15
C PRO A 97 12.03 14.92 -8.29
N GLU A 98 12.57 15.16 -9.48
CA GLU A 98 12.40 14.28 -10.63
C GLU A 98 13.49 13.20 -10.60
N GLU A 99 13.08 11.94 -10.66
CA GLU A 99 14.00 10.82 -10.45
C GLU A 99 14.40 10.19 -11.77
N VAL A 100 15.70 10.29 -12.07
CA VAL A 100 16.27 9.92 -13.38
C VAL A 100 16.99 8.57 -13.34
N GLU A 101 17.19 7.97 -12.16
CA GLU A 101 17.93 6.72 -12.04
C GLU A 101 17.24 5.61 -12.84
N THR A 102 17.93 4.88 -13.71
CA THR A 102 17.35 3.75 -14.46
C THR A 102 17.80 2.43 -13.85
N CYS A 103 16.93 1.43 -13.80
CA CYS A 103 17.35 0.09 -13.35
C CYS A 103 18.25 -0.60 -14.40
N PRO A 104 19.17 -1.48 -13.97
CA PRO A 104 19.92 -2.35 -14.87
C PRO A 104 19.01 -3.25 -15.70
N GLU A 105 19.50 -3.75 -16.83
CA GLU A 105 18.72 -4.55 -17.80
C GLU A 105 18.11 -5.84 -17.21
N ASP A 106 18.77 -6.45 -16.22
CA ASP A 106 18.30 -7.67 -15.54
C ASP A 106 17.33 -7.39 -14.38
N SER A 107 16.93 -6.12 -14.21
CA SER A 107 16.22 -5.61 -13.07
C SER A 107 15.07 -4.70 -13.48
N TYR A 108 14.09 -4.52 -12.60
CA TYR A 108 12.98 -3.60 -12.80
C TYR A 108 12.74 -2.75 -11.56
N ARG A 109 12.21 -1.53 -11.76
CA ARG A 109 11.83 -0.65 -10.65
C ARG A 109 10.45 -1.04 -10.14
N LEU A 110 10.33 -1.20 -8.83
CA LEU A 110 9.04 -1.33 -8.16
C LEU A 110 8.24 -0.02 -8.25
N PRO A 111 6.89 -0.07 -8.26
CA PRO A 111 6.06 1.12 -8.26
C PRO A 111 6.44 2.08 -7.14
N ALA A 112 6.55 3.38 -7.41
CA ALA A 112 6.82 4.36 -6.37
C ALA A 112 5.70 4.36 -5.32
N TYR A 113 6.03 4.63 -4.05
CA TYR A 113 5.06 4.66 -2.96
C TYR A 113 5.00 6.05 -2.33
N LYS A 114 3.84 6.42 -1.78
CA LYS A 114 3.64 7.66 -1.04
C LYS A 114 3.19 7.32 0.37
N SER A 115 3.91 7.80 1.38
CA SER A 115 3.46 7.67 2.77
C SER A 115 2.41 8.75 3.08
N PRO A 116 1.56 8.56 4.11
CA PRO A 116 0.56 9.57 4.50
C PRO A 116 1.16 10.94 4.88
N GLU A 117 2.40 10.94 5.39
CA GLU A 117 3.10 12.14 5.88
C GLU A 117 3.92 12.85 4.79
N ASP A 118 4.18 12.17 3.67
CA ASP A 118 4.98 12.67 2.57
C ASP A 118 4.12 13.25 1.46
N CYS A 119 4.57 14.36 0.86
CA CYS A 119 3.91 14.94 -0.31
C CYS A 119 4.32 14.28 -1.63
N CYS A 120 5.54 13.76 -1.69
CA CYS A 120 6.15 13.23 -2.89
C CYS A 120 6.16 11.71 -2.91
N LEU A 121 6.04 11.13 -4.11
CA LEU A 121 6.28 9.72 -4.34
C LEU A 121 7.77 9.43 -4.12
N LYS A 122 8.05 8.36 -3.39
CA LYS A 122 9.40 7.86 -3.15
C LYS A 122 9.67 6.66 -4.07
N PRO A 123 10.83 6.61 -4.72
CA PRO A 123 11.21 5.49 -5.54
C PRO A 123 11.41 4.30 -4.64
N GLN A 124 11.15 3.15 -5.22
CA GLN A 124 11.57 1.90 -4.63
C GLN A 124 12.84 1.40 -5.31
N SER A 125 13.57 0.55 -4.59
CA SER A 125 14.76 -0.11 -5.11
C SER A 125 14.42 -0.96 -6.34
N CYS A 126 15.39 -1.13 -7.23
CA CYS A 126 15.28 -2.13 -8.30
C CYS A 126 15.20 -3.54 -7.70
N GLN A 127 14.50 -4.43 -8.38
CA GLN A 127 14.45 -5.85 -8.07
C GLN A 127 14.76 -6.69 -9.31
N CYS A 128 15.23 -7.93 -9.10
CA CYS A 128 15.51 -8.85 -10.19
C CYS A 128 14.23 -9.20 -10.95
N LEU A 129 14.33 -9.27 -12.28
CA LEU A 129 13.20 -9.70 -13.09
C LEU A 129 12.73 -11.10 -12.66
N PRO A 130 11.41 -11.34 -12.55
CA PRO A 130 10.85 -12.61 -12.07
C PRO A 130 11.00 -13.79 -13.05
N ARG A 131 11.74 -13.62 -14.15
CA ARG A 131 11.97 -14.68 -15.15
C ARG A 131 13.29 -15.38 -14.89
N GLU A 132 13.29 -16.69 -15.12
CA GLU A 132 14.49 -17.52 -15.21
C GLU A 132 15.52 -16.88 -16.13
N CYS A 133 16.75 -16.72 -15.64
CA CYS A 133 17.83 -16.11 -16.38
C CYS A 133 18.06 -16.83 -17.71
N LYS A 134 18.01 -16.08 -18.81
CA LYS A 134 18.18 -16.65 -20.14
C LYS A 134 19.61 -17.15 -20.32
N GLN A 135 19.77 -18.46 -20.48
CA GLN A 135 21.05 -19.03 -20.88
C GLN A 135 21.42 -18.54 -22.29
N ARG A 136 22.69 -18.16 -22.48
CA ARG A 136 23.20 -17.75 -23.79
C ARG A 136 23.31 -18.96 -24.69
N ILE A 137 22.68 -18.92 -25.86
CA ILE A 137 22.83 -19.95 -26.89
C ILE A 137 24.13 -19.65 -27.64
N CYS A 138 25.06 -20.60 -27.62
CA CYS A 138 26.31 -20.51 -28.34
C CYS A 138 26.15 -21.07 -29.77
N PRO A 139 26.95 -20.58 -30.73
CA PRO A 139 27.00 -21.14 -32.09
C PRO A 139 27.56 -22.57 -32.10
N GLU A 140 27.38 -23.26 -33.22
CA GLU A 140 27.76 -24.67 -33.38
C GLU A 140 29.26 -24.91 -33.10
N GLY A 141 29.57 -25.94 -32.29
CA GLY A 141 30.94 -26.24 -31.85
C GLY A 141 31.45 -25.38 -30.68
N GLN A 142 30.59 -24.58 -30.04
CA GLN A 142 30.89 -23.84 -28.81
C GLN A 142 29.95 -24.22 -27.67
N HIS A 143 30.44 -24.08 -26.43
CA HIS A 143 29.68 -24.36 -25.22
C HIS A 143 29.65 -23.14 -24.29
N SER A 144 28.53 -22.95 -23.58
CA SER A 144 28.38 -21.83 -22.65
C SER A 144 29.12 -22.08 -21.33
N ARG A 145 30.03 -21.17 -20.95
CA ARG A 145 30.68 -21.16 -19.64
C ARG A 145 30.21 -19.96 -18.82
N ILE A 146 29.92 -20.18 -17.53
CA ILE A 146 29.64 -19.10 -16.59
C ILE A 146 30.94 -18.34 -16.32
N VAL A 147 30.99 -17.07 -16.69
CA VAL A 147 32.08 -16.14 -16.35
C VAL A 147 31.86 -15.54 -14.98
N ARG A 148 30.60 -15.26 -14.65
CA ARG A 148 30.21 -14.69 -13.35
C ARG A 148 28.89 -15.30 -12.89
N PRO A 149 28.81 -15.85 -11.68
CA PRO A 149 27.54 -16.34 -11.14
C PRO A 149 26.59 -15.16 -10.88
N GLY A 150 25.29 -15.42 -11.01
CA GLY A 150 24.26 -14.50 -10.54
C GLY A 150 24.19 -14.55 -9.01
N ASN A 151 23.93 -13.41 -8.37
CA ASN A 151 23.82 -13.31 -6.91
C ASN A 151 22.41 -12.89 -6.44
N GLY A 152 21.45 -12.77 -7.36
CA GLY A 152 20.09 -12.33 -7.06
C GLY A 152 19.97 -10.86 -6.63
N LYS A 153 20.97 -10.02 -6.92
CA LYS A 153 20.93 -8.56 -6.68
C LYS A 153 20.89 -7.79 -8.00
N PRO A 154 20.17 -6.65 -8.06
CA PRO A 154 20.07 -5.83 -9.27
C PRO A 154 21.42 -5.53 -9.93
N GLY A 155 21.49 -5.68 -11.26
CA GLY A 155 22.72 -5.56 -12.07
C GLY A 155 23.58 -6.83 -12.09
N THR A 156 23.29 -7.78 -11.20
CA THR A 156 24.00 -9.04 -11.05
C THR A 156 23.06 -10.21 -10.76
N CYS A 157 21.77 -10.06 -11.09
CA CYS A 157 20.73 -11.04 -10.85
C CYS A 157 21.02 -12.33 -11.61
N CYS A 158 21.41 -12.19 -12.88
CA CYS A 158 21.67 -13.30 -13.75
C CYS A 158 23.16 -13.64 -13.89
N PRO A 159 23.48 -14.95 -14.05
CA PRO A 159 24.83 -15.35 -14.41
C PRO A 159 25.21 -14.82 -15.79
N LEU A 160 26.45 -14.35 -15.90
CA LEU A 160 27.04 -13.93 -17.16
C LEU A 160 27.68 -15.13 -17.84
N TYR A 161 27.25 -15.43 -19.06
CA TYR A 161 27.76 -16.52 -19.88
C TYR A 161 28.68 -16.02 -20.98
N ASP A 162 29.69 -16.81 -21.29
CA ASP A 162 30.57 -16.64 -22.45
C ASP A 162 30.63 -17.95 -23.24
N CYS A 163 30.96 -17.88 -24.52
CA CYS A 163 31.02 -19.06 -25.39
C CYS A 163 32.47 -19.43 -25.63
N ILE A 164 32.83 -20.66 -25.26
CA ILE A 164 34.19 -21.19 -25.39
C ILE A 164 34.21 -22.37 -26.36
N THR A 165 35.36 -22.59 -27.00
CA THR A 165 35.60 -23.80 -27.79
C THR A 165 36.34 -24.85 -26.95
N ASP A 166 36.34 -26.11 -27.39
CA ASP A 166 37.12 -27.18 -26.73
C ASP A 166 38.64 -26.90 -26.71
N LYS A 167 39.13 -26.05 -27.63
CA LYS A 167 40.53 -25.62 -27.66
C LYS A 167 40.87 -24.70 -26.48
N ASP A 168 39.91 -23.89 -26.02
CA ASP A 168 40.09 -22.95 -24.91
C ASP A 168 40.08 -23.65 -23.54
N VAL A 169 39.29 -24.73 -23.41
CA VAL A 169 39.25 -25.56 -22.20
C VAL A 169 40.63 -26.20 -21.94
N ASN A 170 41.26 -26.71 -23.00
CA ASN A 170 42.57 -27.36 -22.94
C ASN A 170 43.72 -26.39 -22.63
N LEU A 171 43.59 -25.09 -22.95
CA LEU A 171 44.58 -24.08 -22.54
C LEU A 171 44.53 -23.79 -21.03
N THR A 172 43.34 -23.85 -20.42
CA THR A 172 43.19 -23.64 -18.97
C THR A 172 43.65 -24.84 -18.13
N THR A 173 43.45 -26.07 -18.62
CA THR A 173 43.97 -27.28 -17.97
C THR A 173 45.48 -27.44 -18.17
N ALA A 174 46.04 -27.04 -19.32
CA ALA A 174 47.48 -27.00 -19.53
C ALA A 174 48.18 -26.07 -18.52
N ARG A 175 47.60 -24.90 -18.22
CA ARG A 175 48.12 -24.00 -17.17
C ARG A 175 48.05 -24.61 -15.76
N LEU A 176 47.06 -25.45 -15.46
CA LEU A 176 46.98 -26.14 -14.16
C LEU A 176 47.99 -27.29 -14.04
N LEU A 177 48.37 -27.94 -15.14
CA LEU A 177 49.43 -28.95 -15.15
C LEU A 177 50.84 -28.35 -15.02
N ASP A 178 51.04 -27.08 -15.41
CA ASP A 178 52.30 -26.37 -15.15
C ASP A 178 52.48 -25.98 -13.66
N PHE A 179 51.40 -25.75 -12.91
CA PHE A 179 51.46 -25.55 -11.46
C PHE A 179 51.59 -26.86 -10.67
N GLY A 180 51.34 -28.01 -11.29
CA GLY A 180 51.46 -29.35 -10.69
C GLY A 180 52.90 -29.84 -10.44
N LYS A 181 53.92 -29.00 -10.70
CA LYS A 181 55.33 -29.30 -10.40
C LYS A 181 55.87 -28.65 -9.13
N ILE A 182 55.04 -27.96 -8.33
CA ILE A 182 55.46 -27.25 -7.11
C ILE A 182 54.63 -27.67 -5.88
N ILE A 183 54.34 -28.97 -5.72
CA ILE A 183 53.89 -29.50 -4.42
C ILE A 183 54.79 -30.67 -4.06
N ASP A 184 55.91 -30.33 -3.44
CA ASP A 184 56.79 -31.27 -2.75
C ASP A 184 56.01 -31.87 -1.56
N LEU A 185 55.69 -33.15 -1.67
CA LEU A 185 54.84 -33.91 -0.75
C LEU A 185 55.60 -34.36 0.52
N SER A 186 56.44 -33.48 1.09
CA SER A 186 57.38 -33.82 2.17
C SER A 186 57.13 -33.11 3.51
N LEU A 187 56.11 -32.25 3.64
CA LEU A 187 55.77 -31.62 4.93
C LEU A 187 54.60 -32.34 5.61
N ALA A 188 54.91 -33.49 6.19
CA ALA A 188 54.09 -34.10 7.23
C ALA A 188 54.10 -33.20 8.48
N PHE A 189 52.99 -32.50 8.74
CA PHE A 189 52.77 -31.82 10.01
C PHE A 189 52.37 -32.84 11.08
N PRO A 190 53.02 -32.84 12.28
CA PRO A 190 52.63 -33.73 13.37
C PRO A 190 51.32 -33.26 14.02
N LEU A 191 50.39 -34.21 14.24
CA LEU A 191 49.18 -34.02 15.03
C LEU A 191 49.53 -33.67 16.50
N PRO A 192 48.86 -32.68 17.12
CA PRO A 192 49.00 -32.46 18.55
C PRO A 192 48.19 -33.50 19.34
N LEU A 193 48.86 -34.18 20.26
CA LEU A 193 48.27 -35.07 21.26
C LEU A 193 47.43 -34.24 22.25
N LEU A 194 46.15 -34.58 22.39
CA LEU A 194 45.29 -34.08 23.47
C LEU A 194 45.61 -34.82 24.78
N PRO A 195 45.58 -34.15 25.95
CA PRO A 195 45.77 -34.79 27.24
C PRO A 195 44.54 -35.61 27.67
N PRO A 196 44.72 -36.59 28.58
CA PRO A 196 43.62 -37.41 29.09
C PRO A 196 42.70 -36.59 30.01
N ILE A 197 41.40 -36.88 29.90
CA ILE A 197 40.35 -36.38 30.79
C ILE A 197 40.27 -37.37 31.96
N ASP A 198 40.40 -36.87 33.19
CA ASP A 198 40.08 -37.59 34.44
C ASP A 198 38.57 -37.50 34.69
#